data_AF-A0A948C365-F1
#
_entry.id   AF-A0A948C365-F1
#
_cell.length_a   1.000
_cell.length_b   1.000
_cell.length_c   1.000
_cell.angle_alpha   90.00
_cell.angle_beta   90.00
_cell.angle_gamma   90.00
#
_symmetry.space_group_name_H-M   'P 1'
#
loop_
_entity.id
_entity.type
_entity.pdbx_description
1 polymer ?
#
loop_
_entity_poly.entity_id
_entity_poly.type
_entity_poly.pdbx_seq_one_letter_code
_entity_poly.pdbx_strand_id
1 'polypeptide(L)' 'MNRTSMDEDNGMLFVFDQPGLHTFWMKNTLIPLDIIWMDDQYQVVYIRHSAQPCIVDACQSYNPSALSYYALEING' A
#
# COMPACT_ATOMS: atom_id res chain seq x y z
N MET A 1 1.65 7.47 -7.65
CA MET A 1 1.96 8.83 -7.13
C MET A 1 1.30 9.89 -8.00
N ASN A 2 1.08 11.08 -7.44
CA ASN A 2 0.50 12.30 -8.05
C ASN A 2 -0.94 12.17 -8.57
N ARG A 3 -1.68 11.14 -8.16
CA ARG A 3 -3.11 11.04 -8.43
C ARG A 3 -3.90 11.83 -7.40
N THR A 4 -4.83 12.67 -7.86
CA THR A 4 -5.72 13.48 -7.00
C THR A 4 -7.05 12.80 -6.71
N SER A 5 -7.36 11.69 -7.41
CA SER A 5 -8.55 10.86 -7.20
C SER A 5 -8.33 9.46 -7.76
N MET A 6 -9.18 8.53 -7.33
CA MET A 6 -9.31 7.16 -7.83
C MET A 6 -10.77 6.72 -7.63
N ASP A 7 -11.36 6.00 -8.57
CA ASP A 7 -12.73 5.50 -8.42
C ASP A 7 -12.79 4.40 -7.34
N GLU A 8 -13.98 4.17 -6.76
CA GLU A 8 -14.16 3.22 -5.64
C GLU A 8 -13.76 1.78 -5.98
N ASP A 9 -14.02 1.32 -7.21
CA ASP A 9 -13.70 -0.03 -7.68
C ASP A 9 -12.30 -0.14 -8.32
N ASN A 10 -11.49 0.92 -8.22
CA ASN A 10 -10.14 0.96 -8.77
C ASN A 10 -9.08 0.82 -7.66
N GLY A 11 -7.94 0.23 -8.03
CA GLY A 11 -6.81 0.07 -7.14
C GLY A 11 -5.50 -0.10 -7.89
N MET A 12 -4.40 -0.22 -7.14
CA MET A 12 -3.08 -0.54 -7.68
C MET A 12 -2.57 -1.81 -7.02
N LEU A 13 -2.34 -2.85 -7.82
CA LEU A 13 -1.76 -4.12 -7.38
C LEU A 13 -0.26 -4.13 -7.66
N PHE A 14 0.52 -4.35 -6.61
CA PHE A 14 1.96 -4.61 -6.66
C PHE A 14 2.17 -6.12 -6.53
N VAL A 15 2.96 -6.69 -7.45
CA VAL A 15 3.31 -8.11 -7.50
C VAL A 15 4.82 -8.24 -7.34
N PHE A 16 5.27 -9.05 -6.40
CA PHE A 16 6.67 -9.25 -6.09
C PHE A 16 7.12 -10.68 -6.41
N ASP A 17 8.33 -10.84 -6.93
CA ASP A 17 8.86 -12.16 -7.31
C ASP A 17 9.20 -13.07 -6.12
N GLN A 18 9.38 -12.49 -4.93
CA GLN A 18 9.82 -13.17 -3.71
C GLN A 18 9.04 -12.64 -2.49
N PRO A 19 8.84 -13.47 -1.45
CA PRO A 19 8.15 -13.05 -0.24
C PRO A 19 9.02 -12.06 0.53
N GLY A 20 8.43 -10.97 1.00
CA GLY A 20 9.15 -9.92 1.71
C GLY A 20 8.28 -9.10 2.65
N LEU A 21 8.96 -8.38 3.55
CA LEU A 21 8.36 -7.27 4.30
C LEU A 21 8.37 -6.04 3.40
N HIS A 22 7.43 -6.00 2.45
CA HIS A 22 7.38 -4.94 1.44
C HIS A 22 6.89 -3.64 2.07
N THR A 23 7.83 -2.75 2.39
CA THR A 23 7.55 -1.45 3.02
C THR A 23 7.00 -0.46 1.99
N PHE A 24 5.96 0.27 2.39
CA PHE A 24 5.38 1.34 1.60
C PHE A 24 5.55 2.70 2.29
N TRP A 25 5.38 3.76 1.51
CA TRP A 25 5.41 5.15 1.95
C TRP A 25 4.46 5.96 1.06
N MET A 26 4.04 7.12 1.54
CA MET A 26 3.05 7.95 0.85
C MET A 26 3.68 9.18 0.17
N LYS A 27 4.98 9.13 -0.16
CA LYS A 27 5.66 10.26 -0.80
C LYS A 27 5.01 10.57 -2.14
N ASN A 28 4.56 11.81 -2.30
CA ASN A 28 3.83 12.29 -3.47
C ASN A 28 2.52 11.52 -3.76
N THR A 29 1.91 10.91 -2.76
CA THR A 29 0.54 10.38 -2.85
C THR A 29 -0.41 11.40 -2.23
N LEU A 30 -1.42 11.84 -2.98
CA LEU A 30 -2.25 13.01 -2.63
C LEU A 30 -3.63 12.65 -2.05
N ILE A 31 -3.95 11.36 -2.01
CA ILE A 31 -5.19 10.82 -1.45
C ILE A 31 -4.85 9.79 -0.35
N PRO A 32 -5.68 9.66 0.69
CA PRO A 32 -5.52 8.58 1.66
C PRO A 32 -5.75 7.23 0.99
N LEU A 33 -4.96 6.23 1.37
CA LEU A 33 -5.04 4.88 0.82
C LEU A 33 -5.01 3.83 1.93
N ASP A 34 -5.81 2.79 1.76
CA ASP A 34 -5.61 1.53 2.46
C ASP A 34 -4.56 0.72 1.71
N ILE A 35 -3.60 0.15 2.45
CA ILE A 35 -2.56 -0.73 1.90
C ILE A 35 -2.79 -2.12 2.47
N ILE A 36 -3.02 -3.10 1.58
CA ILE A 36 -3.41 -4.46 1.93
C ILE A 36 -2.33 -5.41 1.43
N TRP A 37 -1.65 -6.11 2.33
CA TRP A 37 -0.63 -7.09 1.98
C TRP A 37 -1.22 -8.49 1.99
N MET A 38 -0.84 -9.31 1.00
CA MET A 38 -1.30 -10.69 0.85
C MET A 38 -0.15 -11.68 0.65
N ASP A 39 -0.35 -12.91 1.12
CA ASP A 39 0.55 -14.05 0.89
C ASP A 39 0.37 -14.69 -0.50
N ASP A 40 1.08 -15.78 -0.78
CA ASP A 40 1.04 -16.53 -2.04
C ASP A 40 -0.29 -17.27 -2.28
N GLN A 41 -1.15 -17.39 -1.26
CA GLN A 41 -2.52 -17.87 -1.39
C GLN A 41 -3.55 -16.73 -1.48
N TYR A 42 -3.10 -15.50 -1.71
CA TYR A 42 -3.92 -14.28 -1.74
C TYR A 42 -4.68 -14.01 -0.43
N GLN A 43 -4.22 -14.57 0.69
CA GLN A 43 -4.81 -14.29 1.99
C GLN A 43 -4.28 -12.96 2.51
N VAL A 44 -5.16 -12.13 3.06
CA VAL A 44 -4.75 -10.86 3.67
C VAL A 44 -3.99 -11.14 4.95
N VAL A 45 -2.72 -10.74 4.98
CA VAL A 45 -1.83 -10.96 6.13
C VAL A 45 -1.59 -9.69 6.95
N TYR A 46 -1.79 -8.52 6.35
CA TYR A 46 -1.71 -7.24 7.03
C TYR A 46 -2.50 -6.17 6.28
N ILE A 47 -3.10 -5.24 7.03
CA ILE A 47 -3.76 -4.07 6.48
C ILE A 47 -3.26 -2.83 7.22
N ARG A 48 -2.84 -1.82 6.46
CA ARG A 48 -2.69 -0.46 6.96
C ARG A 48 -3.86 0.37 6.48
N HIS A 49 -4.76 0.70 7.39
CA HIS A 49 -5.86 1.61 7.10
C HIS A 49 -5.38 3.07 7.02
N SER A 50 -5.97 3.79 6.07
CA SER A 50 -5.89 5.24 5.88
C SER A 50 -4.47 5.78 6.05
N ALA A 51 -3.53 5.23 5.26
CA ALA A 51 -2.19 5.80 5.12
C ALA A 51 -2.34 7.23 4.59
N GLN A 52 -1.78 8.21 5.30
CA GLN A 52 -2.02 9.62 5.01
C GLN A 52 -1.09 10.15 3.91
N PRO A 53 -1.56 11.10 3.07
CA PRO A 53 -0.74 11.81 2.10
C PRO A 53 0.55 12.38 2.71
N CYS A 54 1.64 12.35 1.94
CA CYS A 54 2.91 12.92 2.37
C CYS A 54 3.62 13.63 1.22
N ILE A 55 3.92 14.92 1.41
CA ILE A 55 4.59 15.77 0.41
C ILE A 55 5.99 16.23 0.83
N VAL A 56 6.43 15.84 2.03
CA VAL A 56 7.77 16.15 2.54
C VAL A 56 8.76 15.07 2.12
N ASP A 57 10.06 15.36 2.22
CA ASP A 57 11.08 14.37 1.85
C ASP A 57 11.16 13.19 2.82
N ALA A 58 10.93 13.44 4.11
CA ALA A 58 10.95 12.43 5.17
C ALA A 58 9.54 11.93 5.50
N CYS A 59 9.02 11.01 4.68
CA CYS A 59 7.73 10.38 4.93
C CYS A 59 7.80 9.19 5.88
N GLN A 60 6.72 8.95 6.60
CA GLN A 60 6.54 7.74 7.38
C GLN A 60 6.57 6.50 6.46
N SER A 61 7.30 5.48 6.89
CA SER A 61 7.28 4.15 6.31
C SER A 61 6.25 3.27 7.01
N TYR A 62 5.46 2.54 6.22
CA TYR A 62 4.50 1.55 6.66
C TYR A 62 5.07 0.16 6.38
N ASN A 63 5.40 -0.57 7.44
CA ASN A 63 5.98 -1.90 7.37
C ASN A 63 4.92 -2.95 7.74
N PRO A 64 4.72 -3.99 6.91
CA PRO A 64 3.83 -5.08 7.28
C PRO A 64 4.45 -5.92 8.41
N SER A 65 3.60 -6.59 9.20
CA SER A 65 4.04 -7.53 10.24
C SER A 65 4.25 -8.96 9.74
N ALA A 66 4.05 -9.21 8.44
CA ALA A 66 4.11 -10.53 7.82
C ALA A 66 4.71 -10.43 6.40
N LEU A 67 5.31 -11.54 5.94
CA LEU A 67 5.80 -11.65 4.57
C LEU A 67 4.64 -11.64 3.58
N SER A 68 4.87 -11.06 2.42
CA SER A 68 3.85 -10.89 1.38
C SER A 68 4.45 -11.06 -0.01
N TYR A 69 3.62 -11.54 -0.94
CA TYR A 69 3.91 -11.58 -2.38
C TYR A 69 3.17 -10.46 -3.13
N TYR A 70 2.13 -9.91 -2.52
CA TYR A 70 1.28 -8.90 -3.12
C TYR A 70 1.01 -7.77 -2.15
N ALA A 71 0.84 -6.56 -2.68
CA ALA A 71 0.26 -5.44 -1.98
C ALA A 71 -0.78 -4.75 -2.87
N LEU A 72 -1.95 -4.43 -2.32
CA LEU A 72 -3.04 -3.74 -3.00
C LEU A 72 -3.28 -2.39 -2.31
N GLU A 73 -3.23 -1.32 -3.11
CA GLU A 73 -3.64 0.02 -2.68
C GLU A 73 -5.05 0.33 -3.21
N ILE A 74 -5.95 0.72 -2.32
CA ILE A 74 -7.31 1.19 -2.62
C ILE A 74 -7.61 2.49 -1.87
N ASN A 75 -8.72 3.17 -2.21
CA ASN A 75 -9.17 4.35 -1.46
C ASN A 75 -9.40 3.98 0.02
N GLY A 76 -8.95 4.86 0.93
CA GLY A 76 -9.13 4.72 2.39
C GLY A 76 -9.49 6.02 3.08
#